data_AF-A0A0C1E5U5-F1
#
_entry.id   AF-A0A0C1E5U5-F1
#
_cell.length_a   1.000
_cell.length_b   1.000
_cell.length_c   1.000
_cell.angle_alpha   90.00
_cell.angle_beta   90.00
_cell.angle_gamma   90.00
#
_symmetry.space_group_name_H-M   'P 1'
#
loop_
_entity.id
_entity.type
_entity.pdbx_description
1 polymer ?
#
loop_
_entity_poly.entity_id
_entity_poly.type
_entity_poly.pdbx_seq_one_letter_code
_entity_poly.pdbx_strand_id
1 'polypeptide(L)'
;MLRIFTIGSPTLFSNQGFENVLNYVSKRDGVSLFDPVGYIKGIFSQTSNVSYVGTLKGIPLIDHLIGWVTYTDLLKILGIKFLQSYPSPDY
;
A
#
# COMPACT_ATOMS: atom_id res chain seq x y z
N MET A 1 -16.00 -0.39 -12.85
CA MET A 1 -15.81 -0.80 -11.45
C MET A 1 -14.45 -0.26 -10.99
N LEU A 2 -14.32 0.26 -9.76
CA LEU A 2 -13.14 1.03 -9.33
C LEU A 2 -12.24 0.19 -8.42
N ARG A 3 -10.94 0.19 -8.74
CA ARG A 3 -9.86 -0.42 -7.95
C ARG A 3 -9.00 0.68 -7.35
N ILE A 4 -8.78 0.63 -6.05
CA ILE A 4 -8.06 1.68 -5.31
C ILE A 4 -6.79 1.09 -4.71
N PHE A 5 -5.69 1.81 -4.87
CA PHE A 5 -4.43 1.55 -4.17
C PHE A 5 -4.14 2.74 -3.26
N THR A 6 -3.93 2.49 -1.98
CA THR A 6 -3.46 3.52 -1.04
C THR A 6 -2.02 3.22 -0.66
N ILE A 7 -1.23 4.26 -0.40
CA ILE A 7 0.20 4.13 -0.07
C ILE A 7 0.46 5.00 1.16
N GLY A 8 0.93 4.38 2.25
CA GLY A 8 1.26 5.09 3.49
C GLY A 8 0.07 5.79 4.16
N SER A 9 -1.17 5.36 3.91
CA SER A 9 -2.35 6.05 4.46
C SER A 9 -2.39 5.96 6.00
N PRO A 10 -2.81 7.03 6.71
CA PRO A 10 -3.06 6.99 8.15
C PRO A 10 -4.27 6.13 8.52
N THR A 11 -5.24 5.97 7.60
CA THR A 11 -6.43 5.13 7.78
C THR A 11 -6.43 4.01 6.74
N LEU A 12 -6.65 2.76 7.17
CA LEU A 12 -6.65 1.62 6.27
C LEU A 12 -8.08 1.34 5.81
N PHE A 13 -8.33 1.66 4.55
CA PHE A 13 -9.67 1.61 3.97
C PHE A 13 -10.12 0.15 3.78
N SER A 14 -11.38 -0.12 4.08
CA SER A 14 -12.02 -1.40 3.75
C SER A 14 -12.58 -1.39 2.31
N ASN A 15 -12.97 -2.55 1.80
CA ASN A 15 -13.63 -2.67 0.50
C ASN A 15 -15.08 -2.14 0.48
N GLN A 16 -15.58 -1.50 1.55
CA GLN A 16 -16.96 -0.99 1.57
C GLN A 16 -17.16 0.08 0.47
N GLY A 17 -18.02 -0.22 -0.50
CA GLY A 17 -18.33 0.68 -1.62
C GLY A 17 -17.37 0.59 -2.81
N PHE A 18 -16.37 -0.29 -2.77
CA PHE A 18 -15.40 -0.49 -3.85
C PHE A 18 -15.28 -1.97 -4.22
N GLU A 19 -14.87 -2.27 -5.45
CA GLU A 19 -14.57 -3.67 -5.83
C GLU A 19 -13.35 -4.18 -5.09
N ASN A 20 -12.29 -3.36 -5.04
CA ASN A 20 -11.04 -3.74 -4.43
C ASN A 20 -10.27 -2.50 -3.96
N VAL A 21 -9.92 -2.49 -2.68
CA VAL A 21 -8.99 -1.51 -2.09
C VAL A 21 -7.80 -2.28 -1.57
N LEU A 22 -6.59 -1.93 -1.97
CA LEU A 22 -5.36 -2.50 -1.43
C LEU A 22 -4.51 -1.40 -0.79
N ASN A 23 -4.27 -1.52 0.51
CA ASN A 23 -3.51 -0.56 1.29
C ASN A 23 -2.06 -1.02 1.41
N TYR A 24 -1.12 -0.29 0.81
CA TYR A 24 0.30 -0.56 0.95
C TYR A 24 0.91 0.26 2.07
N VAL A 25 1.58 -0.44 2.99
CA VAL A 25 2.18 0.17 4.18
C VAL A 25 3.63 -0.28 4.26
N SER A 26 4.59 0.64 4.31
CA SER A 26 5.97 0.25 4.61
C SER A 26 6.06 -0.26 6.05
N LYS A 27 6.81 -1.34 6.26
CA LYS A 27 7.06 -1.91 7.60
C LYS A 27 7.76 -0.95 8.56
N ARG A 28 8.35 0.13 8.05
CA ARG A 28 8.98 1.21 8.85
C ARG A 28 8.22 2.53 8.72
N ASP A 29 7.00 2.52 8.18
CA ASP A 29 6.10 3.67 8.20
C ASP A 29 5.32 3.69 9.52
N GLY A 30 5.40 4.79 10.26
CA GLY A 30 4.65 4.98 11.51
C GLY A 30 3.25 5.56 11.33
N VAL A 31 2.93 6.08 10.14
CA VAL A 31 1.68 6.85 9.94
C VAL A 31 0.46 5.95 9.99
N SER A 32 0.52 4.72 9.50
CA SER A 32 -0.61 3.79 9.62
C SER A 32 -0.90 3.35 11.06
N LEU A 33 -0.06 3.71 12.05
CA LEU A 33 -0.36 3.50 13.47
C LEU A 33 -1.44 4.45 14.02
N PHE A 34 -1.80 5.50 13.27
CA PHE A 34 -2.97 6.34 13.58
C PHE A 34 -4.31 5.59 13.39
N ASP A 35 -4.30 4.44 12.72
CA ASP A 35 -5.40 3.46 12.69
C ASP A 35 -4.92 2.11 13.26
N PRO A 36 -4.80 2.00 14.60
CA PRO A 36 -4.23 0.82 15.24
C PRO A 36 -5.09 -0.43 15.01
N VAL A 37 -6.41 -0.28 14.89
CA VAL A 37 -7.33 -1.40 14.64
C VAL A 37 -7.12 -1.94 13.24
N GLY A 38 -7.10 -1.06 12.23
CA GLY A 38 -6.82 -1.44 10.85
C GLY A 38 -5.44 -2.09 10.72
N TYR A 39 -4.41 -1.49 11.36
CA TYR A 39 -3.04 -2.01 11.31
C TYR A 39 -2.92 -3.40 11.94
N ILE A 40 -3.46 -3.61 13.15
CA ILE A 40 -3.43 -4.93 13.80
C ILE A 40 -4.20 -5.96 12.97
N LYS A 41 -5.39 -5.59 12.46
CA LYS A 41 -6.17 -6.46 11.58
C LYS A 41 -5.38 -6.83 10.32
N GLY A 42 -4.62 -5.89 9.75
CA GLY A 42 -3.72 -6.12 8.61
C GLY A 42 -2.72 -7.23 8.87
N ILE A 43 -2.13 -7.27 10.07
CA ILE A 43 -1.12 -8.25 10.47
C ILE A 43 -1.73 -9.65 10.70
N PHE A 44 -2.86 -9.73 11.41
CA PHE A 44 -3.40 -11.01 11.88
C PHE A 44 -4.47 -11.62 10.97
N SER A 45 -5.06 -10.85 10.06
CA SER A 45 -6.11 -11.35 9.17
C SER A 45 -5.54 -11.82 7.84
N GLN A 46 -5.75 -13.10 7.50
CA GLN A 46 -5.38 -13.66 6.20
C GLN A 46 -6.18 -13.08 5.02
N THR A 47 -7.34 -12.48 5.31
CA THR A 47 -8.21 -11.82 4.34
C THR A 47 -8.08 -10.30 4.39
N SER A 48 -7.02 -9.78 5.01
CA SER A 48 -6.80 -8.33 5.05
C SER A 48 -6.48 -7.80 3.66
N ASN A 49 -6.89 -6.56 3.42
CA ASN A 49 -6.56 -5.82 2.21
C ASN A 49 -5.39 -4.85 2.45
N VAL A 50 -4.45 -5.28 3.30
CA VAL A 50 -3.27 -4.54 3.70
C VAL A 50 -2.03 -5.33 3.26
N SER A 51 -1.12 -4.68 2.56
CA SER A 51 0.13 -5.27 2.09
C SER A 51 1.31 -4.53 2.70
N TYR A 52 2.03 -5.22 3.58
CA TYR A 52 3.22 -4.68 4.24
C TYR A 52 4.47 -4.86 3.36
N VAL A 53 5.01 -3.74 2.87
CA VAL A 53 6.15 -3.71 1.94
C VAL A 53 7.44 -3.27 2.62
N GLY A 54 8.57 -3.50 1.96
CA GLY A 54 9.89 -3.16 2.47
C GLY A 54 10.41 -4.10 3.56
N THR A 55 11.37 -3.60 4.34
CA THR A 55 12.14 -4.36 5.33
C THR A 55 11.97 -3.78 6.73
N LEU A 56 12.07 -4.63 7.75
CA LEU A 56 12.17 -4.20 9.16
C LEU A 56 13.57 -3.69 9.52
N LYS A 57 14.59 -3.94 8.68
CA LYS A 57 15.97 -3.50 8.93
C LYS A 57 16.11 -1.99 8.71
N GLY A 58 16.76 -1.30 9.64
CA GLY A 58 17.01 0.15 9.60
C GLY A 58 16.24 0.90 10.69
N ILE A 59 16.19 2.23 10.58
CA ILE A 59 15.49 3.07 11.58
C ILE A 59 13.97 2.84 11.42
N PRO A 60 13.24 2.57 12.51
CA PRO A 60 11.79 2.42 12.46
C PRO A 60 11.09 3.80 12.33
N LEU A 61 9.85 3.79 11.86
CA LEU A 61 8.94 4.96 11.82
C LEU A 61 9.37 6.14 10.92
N ILE A 62 10.33 5.93 10.04
CA ILE A 62 10.82 6.98 9.14
C ILE A 62 10.34 6.83 7.69
N ASP A 63 9.92 5.63 7.29
CA ASP A 63 9.71 5.22 5.89
C ASP A 63 8.33 5.57 5.33
N HIS A 64 7.99 6.85 5.42
CA HIS A 64 6.68 7.37 5.03
C HIS A 64 6.68 8.21 3.74
N LEU A 65 7.80 8.87 3.41
CA LEU A 65 7.83 9.76 2.25
C LEU A 65 7.67 8.97 0.94
N ILE A 66 6.76 9.41 0.08
CA ILE A 66 6.49 8.79 -1.23
C ILE A 66 7.76 8.68 -2.10
N GLY A 67 8.71 9.60 -1.92
CA GLY A 67 9.99 9.65 -2.62
C GLY A 67 11.04 8.66 -2.11
N TRP A 68 10.76 7.88 -1.08
CA TRP A 68 11.70 6.88 -0.59
C TRP A 68 11.67 5.61 -1.41
N VAL A 69 12.77 4.86 -1.35
CA VAL A 69 12.99 3.66 -2.17
C VAL A 69 11.81 2.69 -2.05
N THR A 70 11.28 2.48 -0.84
CA THR A 70 10.16 1.55 -0.61
C THR A 70 8.92 1.90 -1.42
N TYR A 71 8.47 3.16 -1.38
CA TYR A 71 7.26 3.57 -2.09
C TYR A 71 7.50 3.93 -3.56
N THR A 72 8.68 4.44 -3.92
CA THR A 72 9.03 4.67 -5.32
C THR A 72 9.12 3.35 -6.10
N ASP A 73 9.68 2.29 -5.52
CA ASP A 73 9.73 0.99 -6.19
C ASP A 73 8.34 0.35 -6.27
N LEU A 74 7.51 0.49 -5.23
CA LEU A 74 6.10 0.09 -5.29
C LEU A 74 5.36 0.81 -6.43
N LEU A 75 5.52 2.13 -6.56
CA LEU A 75 4.90 2.90 -7.64
C LEU A 75 5.34 2.42 -9.03
N LYS A 76 6.63 2.15 -9.23
CA LYS A 76 7.14 1.59 -10.49
C LYS A 76 6.49 0.25 -10.81
N ILE A 77 6.41 -0.66 -9.83
CA ILE A 77 5.78 -1.98 -10.00
C ILE A 77 4.30 -1.83 -10.36
N LEU A 78 3.58 -0.94 -9.67
CA LEU A 78 2.17 -0.66 -9.99
C LEU A 78 2.01 -0.07 -11.39
N GLY A 79 2.89 0.84 -11.80
CA GLY A 79 2.92 1.40 -13.15
C GLY A 79 3.15 0.33 -14.23
N ILE A 80 4.11 -0.57 -14.03
CA ILE A 80 4.36 -1.69 -14.94
C ILE A 80 3.12 -2.59 -15.05
N LYS A 81 2.52 -2.97 -13.91
CA LYS A 81 1.29 -3.79 -13.91
C LYS A 81 0.13 -3.10 -14.59
N PHE A 82 0.01 -1.77 -14.42
CA PHE A 82 -1.00 -0.98 -15.08
C PHE A 82 -0.84 -1.03 -16.60
N LEU A 83 0.37 -0.78 -17.12
CA LEU A 83 0.66 -0.84 -18.56
C LEU A 83 0.45 -2.24 -19.15
N GLN A 84 0.75 -3.30 -18.40
CA GLN A 84 0.47 -4.68 -18.82
C GLN A 84 -1.03 -5.00 -18.88
N SER A 85 -1.81 -4.43 -17.96
CA SER A 85 -3.26 -4.68 -17.87
C SER A 85 -4.06 -3.81 -18.85
N TYR A 86 -3.54 -2.62 -19.15
CA TYR A 86 -4.15 -1.61 -20.01
C TYR A 86 -3.11 -1.12 -21.01
N PRO A 87 -2.68 -1.97 -21.96
CA PRO A 87 -1.75 -1.56 -22.99
C PRO A 87 -2.39 -0.40 -23.78
N SER A 88 -1.69 0.73 -23.82
CA SER A 88 -2.11 1.83 -24.69
C SER A 88 -1.88 1.38 -26.14
N PRO A 89 -2.81 1.61 -27.07
CA PRO A 89 -2.57 1.34 -28.48
C PRO A 89 -1.43 2.20 -29.08
N ASP A 90 -1.01 3.25 -28.37
CA ASP A 90 -0.05 4.25 -28.84
C ASP A 90 1.40 4.01 -28.35
N TYR A 91 1.71 2.89 -27.69
CA TYR A 91 3.07 2.49 -27.27
C TYR A 91 3.34 1.00 -27.48
#